data_AF-A0A954D326-F1
#
_entry.id   AF-A0A954D326-F1
#
_cell.length_a   1.000
_cell.length_b   1.000
_cell.length_c   1.000
_cell.angle_alpha   90.00
_cell.angle_beta   90.00
_cell.angle_gamma   90.00
#
_symmetry.space_group_name_H-M   'P 1'
#
loop_
_entity.id
_entity.type
_entity.pdbx_description
1 polymer ?
#
loop_
_entity_poly.entity_id
_entity_poly.type
_entity_poly.pdbx_seq_one_letter_code
_entity_poly.pdbx_strand_id
1 'polypeptide(L)'
;MASTSQIRADVPSGEVKDRVLRLIDALVYEDRPRAEEGFANLLERAGELWRRKQAMEGTKSETRDLIGEVLFSRLRRSFRTFHEQDDAEEEIRSAEWVLDSLFAGGAMNAFATALDRAMLEASRPQDFSFAGRADFISIEEVLQLLAAGGYDGMLGIEKDDNRIDLYIGSGQVRFFDPHKLLRRVLPSPDGMSYREIPQELIDTAEAAKAKDGTPLLITLADEGFLKRDEVVELLPVLGLEVFYEFLAQQGACTFFYRKVRTTPEFVANFGRAMPITPILLEGSKRADDWAAMCQVFPDPDRPLRAVPDLFARIAGMDLGVTDIKLLAMINGENTPNHLARAMGLPLFDIYRRIVRYARDGVLEADLGGASMEIMERAFATLDANEEELARRIALEGALGEPVGEGEDEGESFLDMLARADLNRA
;
A
#
# COMPACT_ATOMS: atom_id res chain seq x y z
N MET A 1 -22.22 -36.46 2.15
CA MET A 1 -23.23 -35.39 2.10
C MET A 1 -23.54 -34.95 3.53
N ALA A 2 -22.81 -33.97 4.02
CA ALA A 2 -23.12 -33.21 5.22
C ALA A 2 -22.60 -31.79 4.95
N SER A 3 -23.51 -30.81 4.89
CA SER A 3 -23.22 -29.42 4.59
C SER A 3 -22.55 -28.74 5.78
N THR A 4 -21.38 -28.16 5.55
CA THR A 4 -20.75 -27.19 6.45
C THR A 4 -20.63 -25.88 5.67
N SER A 5 -21.68 -25.06 5.73
CA SER A 5 -21.65 -23.66 5.38
C SER A 5 -22.24 -22.93 6.57
N GLN A 6 -21.45 -22.01 7.15
CA GLN A 6 -21.83 -20.84 7.96
C GLN A 6 -20.83 -20.61 9.09
N ILE A 7 -19.83 -19.77 8.85
CA ILE A 7 -19.40 -18.73 9.80
C ILE A 7 -19.10 -17.47 8.97
N ARG A 8 -20.16 -16.77 8.55
CA ARG A 8 -20.11 -15.33 8.30
C ARG A 8 -20.69 -14.68 9.55
N ALA A 9 -19.86 -14.03 10.35
CA ALA A 9 -20.35 -13.19 11.43
C ALA A 9 -20.75 -11.83 10.82
N ASP A 10 -21.92 -11.80 10.17
CA ASP A 10 -22.65 -10.55 9.97
C ASP A 10 -23.06 -10.07 11.37
N VAL A 11 -22.39 -9.05 11.89
CA VAL A 11 -22.99 -8.26 12.97
C VAL A 11 -24.07 -7.42 12.29
N PRO A 12 -25.37 -7.65 12.57
CA PRO A 12 -26.43 -7.00 11.83
C PRO A 12 -26.40 -5.51 12.14
N SER A 13 -26.39 -4.65 11.12
CA SER A 13 -26.51 -3.19 11.26
C SER A 13 -27.70 -2.75 12.13
N GLY A 14 -28.70 -3.63 12.30
CA GLY A 14 -29.81 -3.48 13.23
C GLY A 14 -29.40 -3.42 14.71
N GLU A 15 -28.37 -4.14 15.14
CA GLU A 15 -27.94 -4.14 16.54
C GLU A 15 -27.28 -2.81 16.93
N VAL A 16 -26.44 -2.27 16.03
CA VAL A 16 -25.83 -0.94 16.20
C VAL A 16 -26.93 0.12 16.22
N LYS A 17 -27.87 0.05 15.26
CA LYS A 17 -29.03 0.95 15.21
C LYS A 17 -29.87 0.91 16.48
N ASP A 18 -30.14 -0.28 17.03
CA ASP A 18 -30.94 -0.42 18.27
C ASP A 18 -30.20 0.05 19.51
N ARG A 19 -28.86 -0.07 19.55
CA ARG A 19 -28.05 0.50 20.63
C ARG A 19 -27.99 2.02 20.55
N VAL A 20 -27.86 2.56 19.33
CA VAL A 20 -27.96 4.00 19.06
C VAL A 20 -29.32 4.52 19.50
N LEU A 21 -30.43 3.93 19.04
CA LEU A 21 -31.79 4.35 19.41
C LEU A 21 -32.02 4.30 20.94
N ARG A 22 -31.51 3.27 21.64
CA ARG A 22 -31.60 3.21 23.11
C ARG A 22 -30.79 4.31 23.81
N LEU A 23 -29.59 4.63 23.32
CA LEU A 23 -28.80 5.76 23.83
C LEU A 23 -29.50 7.09 23.52
N ILE A 24 -30.10 7.22 22.34
CA ILE A 24 -30.94 8.35 21.96
C ILE A 24 -32.10 8.50 22.93
N ASP A 25 -32.87 7.45 23.21
CA ASP A 25 -34.02 7.55 24.13
C ASP A 25 -33.58 7.91 25.55
N ALA A 26 -32.52 7.26 26.08
CA ALA A 26 -31.97 7.60 27.40
C ALA A 26 -31.49 9.07 27.48
N LEU A 27 -30.95 9.60 26.38
CA LEU A 27 -30.54 10.99 26.25
C LEU A 27 -31.69 11.96 25.98
N VAL A 28 -32.87 11.53 25.53
CA VAL A 28 -34.05 12.41 25.46
C VAL A 28 -34.72 12.48 26.83
N TYR A 29 -34.78 11.37 27.57
CA TYR A 29 -35.53 11.26 28.82
C TYR A 29 -34.71 11.45 30.11
N GLU A 30 -33.60 12.21 30.06
CA GLU A 30 -32.77 12.60 31.24
C GLU A 30 -32.24 11.47 32.14
N ASP A 31 -32.09 10.25 31.61
CA ASP A 31 -31.51 9.14 32.36
C ASP A 31 -29.97 9.16 32.28
N ARG A 32 -29.35 10.03 33.11
CA ARG A 32 -27.91 10.30 33.12
C ARG A 32 -27.04 9.03 33.32
N PRO A 33 -27.34 8.12 34.25
CA PRO A 33 -26.58 6.87 34.39
C PRO A 33 -26.61 5.99 33.13
N ARG A 34 -27.79 5.86 32.48
CA ARG A 34 -27.90 5.09 31.22
C ARG A 34 -27.20 5.76 30.04
N ALA A 35 -27.17 7.08 30.00
CA ALA A 35 -26.43 7.82 28.98
C ALA A 35 -24.91 7.63 29.12
N GLU A 36 -24.39 7.61 30.35
CA GLU A 36 -22.98 7.34 30.63
C GLU A 36 -22.61 5.88 30.28
N GLU A 37 -23.48 4.92 30.59
CA GLU A 37 -23.33 3.51 30.20
C GLU A 37 -23.33 3.32 28.67
N GLY A 38 -24.28 3.96 27.97
CA GLY A 38 -24.34 3.88 26.50
C GLY A 38 -23.14 4.55 25.81
N PHE A 39 -22.58 5.62 26.39
CA PHE A 39 -21.34 6.23 25.90
C PHE A 39 -20.11 5.33 26.12
N ALA A 40 -20.01 4.69 27.28
CA ALA A 40 -18.95 3.73 27.57
C ALA A 40 -18.98 2.55 26.58
N ASN A 41 -20.18 2.01 26.30
CA ASN A 41 -20.37 0.92 25.33
C ASN A 41 -19.97 1.34 23.89
N LEU A 42 -20.21 2.61 23.52
CA LEU A 42 -19.85 3.13 22.20
C LEU A 42 -18.33 3.32 22.07
N LEU A 43 -17.66 3.78 23.13
CA LEU A 43 -16.19 3.85 23.19
C LEU A 43 -15.53 2.46 23.16
N GLU A 44 -16.11 1.47 23.86
CA GLU A 44 -15.63 0.09 23.81
C GLU A 44 -15.73 -0.48 22.38
N ARG A 45 -16.86 -0.23 21.70
CA ARG A 45 -17.07 -0.63 20.31
C ARG A 45 -16.12 0.09 19.35
N ALA A 46 -15.86 1.38 19.55
CA ALA A 46 -14.85 2.13 18.81
C ALA A 46 -13.45 1.52 18.96
N GLY A 47 -13.09 1.13 20.18
CA GLY A 47 -11.84 0.44 20.48
C GLY A 47 -11.75 -0.96 19.86
N GLU A 48 -12.85 -1.69 19.78
CA GLU A 48 -12.92 -2.98 19.06
C GLU A 48 -12.74 -2.80 17.56
N LEU A 49 -13.45 -1.85 16.94
CA LEU A 49 -13.36 -1.56 15.51
C LEU A 49 -11.99 -1.01 15.12
N TRP A 50 -11.36 -0.19 15.96
CA TRP A 50 -9.98 0.25 15.78
C TRP A 50 -8.99 -0.93 15.84
N ARG A 51 -9.13 -1.82 16.83
CA ARG A 51 -8.32 -3.05 16.93
C ARG A 51 -8.48 -3.93 15.69
N ARG A 52 -9.72 -4.08 15.21
CA ARG A 52 -10.02 -4.78 13.94
C ARG A 52 -9.38 -4.09 12.75
N LYS A 53 -9.43 -2.76 12.65
CA LYS A 53 -8.72 -1.99 11.61
C LYS A 53 -7.20 -2.19 11.69
N GLN A 54 -6.62 -2.17 12.89
CA GLN A 54 -5.21 -2.49 13.12
C GLN A 54 -4.86 -3.91 12.67
N ALA A 55 -5.79 -4.86 12.81
CA ALA A 55 -5.67 -6.21 12.31
C ALA A 55 -6.07 -6.35 10.81
N MET A 56 -6.40 -5.25 10.13
CA MET A 56 -6.94 -5.21 8.76
C MET A 56 -8.26 -5.99 8.55
N GLU A 57 -9.02 -6.22 9.62
CA GLU A 57 -10.30 -6.93 9.63
C GLU A 57 -11.50 -5.95 9.55
N GLY A 58 -11.66 -5.21 8.45
CA GLY A 58 -12.83 -4.33 8.26
C GLY A 58 -12.82 -3.50 6.97
N THR A 59 -13.99 -2.99 6.57
CA THR A 59 -14.15 -2.19 5.34
C THR A 59 -14.00 -0.69 5.61
N LYS A 60 -13.56 0.10 4.61
CA LYS A 60 -13.44 1.57 4.69
C LYS A 60 -14.74 2.28 5.16
N SER A 61 -15.90 1.66 4.97
CA SER A 61 -17.19 2.19 5.45
C SER A 61 -17.32 2.18 6.98
N GLU A 62 -16.77 1.18 7.66
CA GLU A 62 -16.93 0.99 9.11
C GLU A 62 -16.15 2.04 9.92
N THR A 63 -14.99 2.50 9.42
CA THR A 63 -14.24 3.60 10.05
C THR A 63 -14.90 4.96 9.81
N ARG A 64 -15.52 5.16 8.63
CA ARG A 64 -16.26 6.38 8.31
C ARG A 64 -17.52 6.50 9.16
N ASP A 65 -18.23 5.40 9.35
CA ASP A 65 -19.43 5.33 10.19
C ASP A 65 -19.08 5.58 11.66
N LEU A 66 -17.91 5.10 12.13
CA LEU A 66 -17.39 5.38 13.47
C LEU A 66 -17.09 6.87 13.72
N ILE A 67 -16.46 7.54 12.76
CA ILE A 67 -16.20 9.00 12.83
C ILE A 67 -17.53 9.76 12.83
N GLY A 68 -18.49 9.33 11.99
CA GLY A 68 -19.84 9.87 11.99
C GLY A 68 -20.54 9.72 13.34
N GLU A 69 -20.42 8.56 13.98
CA GLU A 69 -21.09 8.22 15.24
C GLU A 69 -20.57 9.03 16.44
N VAL A 70 -19.25 9.22 16.53
CA VAL A 70 -18.63 10.04 17.59
C VAL A 70 -18.98 11.53 17.43
N LEU A 71 -18.97 12.03 16.19
CA LEU A 71 -19.38 13.41 15.89
C LEU A 71 -20.86 13.65 16.21
N PHE A 72 -21.75 12.72 15.87
CA PHE A 72 -23.19 12.79 16.17
C PHE A 72 -23.49 12.79 17.67
N SER A 73 -22.77 11.98 18.46
CA SER A 73 -22.96 11.92 19.92
C SER A 73 -22.65 13.25 20.62
N ARG A 74 -21.71 14.03 20.08
CA ARG A 74 -21.31 15.34 20.64
C ARG A 74 -22.16 16.48 20.12
N LEU A 75 -22.52 16.49 18.83
CA LEU A 75 -23.54 17.37 18.25
C LEU A 75 -24.78 17.44 19.15
N ARG A 76 -25.24 16.26 19.56
CA ARG A 76 -26.41 16.09 20.43
C ARG A 76 -26.23 16.64 21.85
N ARG A 77 -25.03 16.52 22.44
CA ARG A 77 -24.74 17.06 23.77
C ARG A 77 -24.76 18.59 23.76
N SER A 78 -24.23 19.20 22.71
CA SER A 78 -24.31 20.64 22.49
C SER A 78 -25.77 21.10 22.32
N PHE A 79 -26.58 20.37 21.54
CA PHE A 79 -28.02 20.62 21.42
C PHE A 79 -28.76 20.58 22.77
N ARG A 80 -28.33 19.73 23.71
CA ARG A 80 -28.94 19.62 25.04
C ARG A 80 -28.61 20.81 25.94
N THR A 81 -27.34 21.24 25.94
CA THR A 81 -26.91 22.45 26.66
C THR A 81 -27.59 23.71 26.11
N PHE A 82 -27.84 23.75 24.79
CA PHE A 82 -28.64 24.79 24.14
C PHE A 82 -30.11 24.73 24.58
N HIS A 83 -30.71 23.55 24.66
CA HIS A 83 -32.12 23.40 25.05
C HIS A 83 -32.39 23.75 26.53
N GLU A 84 -31.36 23.67 27.38
CA GLU A 84 -31.41 24.11 28.78
C GLU A 84 -31.27 25.65 28.94
N GLN A 85 -30.86 26.38 27.89
CA GLN A 85 -30.85 27.83 27.86
C GLN A 85 -32.10 28.33 27.11
N ASP A 86 -33.08 28.84 27.87
CA ASP A 86 -34.43 29.20 27.42
C ASP A 86 -34.46 30.50 26.58
N ASP A 87 -33.65 30.59 25.53
CA ASP A 87 -33.60 31.73 24.62
C ASP A 87 -33.82 31.27 23.17
N ALA A 88 -35.10 31.25 22.78
CA ALA A 88 -35.59 30.74 21.51
C ALA A 88 -35.52 31.76 20.36
N GLU A 89 -34.43 32.51 20.22
CA GLU A 89 -34.23 33.38 19.05
C GLU A 89 -33.25 32.79 18.01
N GLU A 90 -33.88 32.38 16.90
CA GLU A 90 -33.41 32.04 15.55
C GLU A 90 -32.52 30.80 15.37
N GLU A 91 -33.06 29.82 14.63
CA GLU A 91 -32.40 28.60 14.14
C GLU A 91 -31.02 28.84 13.52
N ILE A 92 -30.78 30.04 12.97
CA ILE A 92 -29.51 30.45 12.38
C ILE A 92 -28.42 30.63 13.45
N ARG A 93 -28.71 31.24 14.60
CA ARG A 93 -27.75 31.34 15.72
C ARG A 93 -27.50 29.98 16.36
N SER A 94 -28.51 29.11 16.40
CA SER A 94 -28.34 27.73 16.85
C SER A 94 -27.40 26.94 15.93
N ALA A 95 -27.55 27.10 14.62
CA ALA A 95 -26.66 26.49 13.63
C ALA A 95 -25.24 27.07 13.73
N GLU A 96 -25.08 28.39 13.83
CA GLU A 96 -23.79 29.06 14.01
C GLU A 96 -23.09 28.61 15.31
N TRP A 97 -23.80 28.50 16.42
CA TRP A 97 -23.24 28.05 17.70
C TRP A 97 -22.87 26.57 17.72
N VAL A 98 -23.66 25.71 17.07
CA VAL A 98 -23.34 24.29 16.89
C VAL A 98 -22.10 24.14 16.00
N LEU A 99 -22.00 24.91 14.91
CA LEU A 99 -20.83 24.92 14.04
C LEU A 99 -19.60 25.47 14.77
N ASP A 100 -19.71 26.58 15.51
CA ASP A 100 -18.62 27.11 16.34
C ASP A 100 -18.19 26.12 17.43
N SER A 101 -19.11 25.38 18.04
CA SER A 101 -18.77 24.36 19.04
C SER A 101 -18.14 23.10 18.45
N LEU A 102 -18.47 22.76 17.20
CA LEU A 102 -17.87 21.66 16.45
C LEU A 102 -16.49 22.02 15.88
N PHE A 103 -16.29 23.27 15.49
CA PHE A 103 -15.10 23.74 14.78
C PHE A 103 -14.23 24.72 15.59
N ALA A 104 -14.59 25.06 16.83
CA ALA A 104 -13.73 25.85 17.71
C ALA A 104 -12.38 25.14 17.90
N GLY A 105 -11.30 25.91 17.71
CA GLY A 105 -9.93 25.37 17.77
C GLY A 105 -9.61 24.59 19.04
N GLY A 106 -10.22 24.95 20.18
CA GLY A 106 -10.06 24.21 21.44
C GLY A 106 -10.70 22.81 21.43
N ALA A 107 -11.84 22.62 20.76
CA ALA A 107 -12.55 21.35 20.69
C ALA A 107 -11.85 20.37 19.72
N MET A 108 -11.40 20.88 18.57
CA MET A 108 -10.57 20.12 17.64
C MET A 108 -9.22 19.74 18.26
N ASN A 109 -8.61 20.63 19.05
CA ASN A 109 -7.37 20.34 19.77
C ASN A 109 -7.58 19.28 20.88
N ALA A 110 -8.70 19.32 21.60
CA ALA A 110 -9.03 18.30 22.60
C ALA A 110 -9.38 16.95 21.95
N PHE A 111 -10.03 16.94 20.78
CA PHE A 111 -10.26 15.74 19.98
C PHE A 111 -8.94 15.16 19.46
N ALA A 112 -8.08 15.99 18.86
CA ALA A 112 -6.75 15.58 18.43
C ALA A 112 -5.96 15.01 19.60
N THR A 113 -5.97 15.66 20.77
CA THR A 113 -5.30 15.18 21.98
C THR A 113 -5.88 13.86 22.49
N ALA A 114 -7.21 13.67 22.46
CA ALA A 114 -7.85 12.44 22.91
C ALA A 114 -7.68 11.29 21.92
N LEU A 115 -7.69 11.58 20.62
CA LEU A 115 -7.41 10.64 19.55
C LEU A 115 -5.92 10.25 19.57
N ASP A 116 -5.02 11.22 19.69
CA ASP A 116 -3.58 10.99 19.86
C ASP A 116 -3.32 10.17 21.11
N ARG A 117 -4.01 10.47 22.22
CA ARG A 117 -3.90 9.67 23.45
C ARG A 117 -4.47 8.27 23.29
N ALA A 118 -5.61 8.10 22.61
CA ALA A 118 -6.17 6.78 22.33
C ALA A 118 -5.30 5.99 21.34
N MET A 119 -4.69 6.66 20.37
CA MET A 119 -3.69 6.11 19.47
C MET A 119 -2.44 5.72 20.24
N LEU A 120 -1.90 6.57 21.13
CA LEU A 120 -0.75 6.29 21.98
C LEU A 120 -1.03 5.21 23.02
N GLU A 121 -2.26 5.12 23.54
CA GLU A 121 -2.71 4.11 24.51
C GLU A 121 -3.00 2.76 23.84
N ALA A 122 -3.55 2.74 22.62
CA ALA A 122 -3.61 1.55 21.76
C ALA A 122 -2.23 1.18 21.19
N SER A 123 -1.30 2.12 21.15
CA SER A 123 0.12 1.93 20.82
C SER A 123 1.01 1.71 22.05
N ARG A 124 0.44 1.48 23.25
CA ARG A 124 1.23 1.03 24.42
C ARG A 124 1.85 -0.32 24.12
N PRO A 125 3.10 -0.51 24.58
CA PRO A 125 4.19 -0.97 23.75
C PRO A 125 3.94 -2.40 23.28
N GLN A 126 3.61 -2.55 21.99
CA GLN A 126 4.32 -3.59 21.27
C GLN A 126 5.80 -3.20 21.35
N ASP A 127 6.71 -4.16 21.53
CA ASP A 127 8.15 -3.98 21.76
C ASP A 127 8.88 -3.26 20.60
N PHE A 128 8.47 -2.04 20.27
CA PHE A 128 9.07 -1.19 19.28
C PHE A 128 10.23 -0.49 19.94
N SER A 129 11.42 -0.70 19.37
CA SER A 129 12.61 0.01 19.79
C SER A 129 12.59 1.45 19.24
N PHE A 130 11.90 1.68 18.12
CA PHE A 130 11.74 2.99 17.50
C PHE A 130 10.49 3.00 16.59
N ALA A 131 9.77 4.11 16.51
CA ALA A 131 8.62 4.28 15.60
C ALA A 131 8.46 5.76 15.23
N GLY A 132 7.87 6.05 14.07
CA GLY A 132 7.75 7.42 13.58
C GLY A 132 6.91 7.55 12.32
N ARG A 133 6.95 8.76 11.75
CA ARG A 133 6.29 9.13 10.49
C ARG A 133 7.34 9.50 9.46
N ALA A 134 7.15 9.01 8.23
CA ALA A 134 8.04 9.24 7.09
C ALA A 134 8.14 10.72 6.69
N ASP A 135 7.14 11.53 7.04
CA ASP A 135 7.15 12.98 6.80
C ASP A 135 8.21 13.72 7.64
N PHE A 136 8.73 13.11 8.71
CA PHE A 136 9.75 13.70 9.59
C PHE A 136 11.14 13.12 9.40
N ILE A 137 11.21 11.81 9.16
CA ILE A 137 12.45 11.07 8.92
C ILE A 137 12.13 10.12 7.78
N SER A 138 12.88 10.21 6.68
CA SER A 138 12.55 9.43 5.50
C SER A 138 12.79 7.94 5.73
N ILE A 139 12.08 7.07 5.00
CA ILE A 139 12.27 5.61 5.12
C ILE A 139 13.70 5.22 4.74
N GLU A 140 14.29 5.92 3.77
CA GLU A 140 15.67 5.77 3.34
C GLU A 140 16.64 6.09 4.47
N GLU A 141 16.44 7.19 5.20
CA GLU A 141 17.25 7.55 6.36
C GLU A 141 17.15 6.50 7.48
N VAL A 142 15.94 5.99 7.75
CA VAL A 142 15.73 4.91 8.72
C VAL A 142 16.48 3.65 8.31
N LEU A 143 16.38 3.24 7.04
CA LEU A 143 17.08 2.06 6.53
C LEU A 143 18.60 2.23 6.55
N GLN A 144 19.12 3.40 6.18
CA GLN A 144 20.55 3.70 6.27
C GLN A 144 21.06 3.66 7.72
N LEU A 145 20.30 4.19 8.67
CA LEU A 145 20.62 4.14 10.09
C LEU A 145 20.65 2.69 10.59
N LEU A 146 19.68 1.86 10.16
CA LEU A 146 19.63 0.44 10.51
C LEU A 146 20.80 -0.34 9.90
N ALA A 147 21.18 -0.04 8.66
CA ALA A 147 22.37 -0.57 7.98
C ALA A 147 23.65 -0.21 8.74
N ALA A 148 23.88 1.08 8.99
CA ALA A 148 25.10 1.58 9.60
C ALA A 148 25.32 1.05 11.03
N GLY A 149 24.23 0.85 11.78
CA GLY A 149 24.29 0.26 13.11
C GLY A 149 24.37 -1.26 13.13
N GLY A 150 24.27 -1.94 11.99
CA GLY A 150 24.28 -3.41 11.91
C GLY A 150 23.12 -4.04 12.67
N TYR A 151 21.97 -3.37 12.72
CA TYR A 151 20.84 -3.80 13.55
C TYR A 151 20.16 -5.06 12.99
N ASP A 152 19.69 -5.90 13.92
CA ASP A 152 18.87 -7.09 13.62
C ASP A 152 17.44 -6.88 14.14
N GLY A 153 16.46 -6.95 13.23
CA GLY A 153 15.08 -6.70 13.60
C GLY A 153 14.10 -6.73 12.44
N MET A 154 12.92 -6.16 12.69
CA MET A 154 11.88 -6.00 11.69
C MET A 154 11.47 -4.53 11.65
N LEU A 155 11.55 -3.94 10.46
CA LEU A 155 11.02 -2.61 10.14
C LEU A 155 9.69 -2.80 9.40
N GLY A 156 8.59 -2.42 10.02
CA GLY A 156 7.30 -2.37 9.37
C GLY A 156 7.01 -0.97 8.86
N ILE A 157 6.44 -0.91 7.66
CA ILE A 157 6.08 0.33 6.97
C ILE A 157 4.61 0.22 6.60
N GLU A 158 3.82 1.21 7.00
CA GLU A 158 2.37 1.24 6.84
C GLU A 158 1.95 2.53 6.15
N LYS A 159 1.10 2.37 5.12
CA LYS A 159 0.55 3.49 4.35
C LYS A 159 -0.85 3.11 3.87
N ASP A 160 -1.83 3.95 4.17
CA ASP A 160 -3.25 3.73 3.87
C ASP A 160 -3.76 2.37 4.38
N ASP A 161 -4.09 1.46 3.47
CA ASP A 161 -4.53 0.09 3.75
C ASP A 161 -3.48 -0.96 3.33
N ASN A 162 -2.24 -0.54 3.10
CA ASN A 162 -1.14 -1.41 2.74
C ASN A 162 -0.06 -1.40 3.81
N ARG A 163 0.69 -2.51 3.89
CA ARG A 163 1.80 -2.70 4.82
C ARG A 163 2.86 -3.59 4.20
N ILE A 164 4.11 -3.30 4.51
CA ILE A 164 5.23 -4.18 4.23
C ILE A 164 6.13 -4.29 5.47
N ASP A 165 6.49 -5.52 5.83
CA ASP A 165 7.47 -5.78 6.88
C ASP A 165 8.81 -6.17 6.23
N LEU A 166 9.89 -5.51 6.65
CA LEU A 166 11.26 -5.77 6.20
C LEU A 166 12.03 -6.38 7.35
N TYR A 167 12.52 -7.60 7.16
CA TYR A 167 13.40 -8.25 8.14
C TYR A 167 14.84 -7.87 7.82
N ILE A 168 15.55 -7.32 8.80
CA ILE A 168 16.90 -6.81 8.67
C ILE A 168 17.82 -7.69 9.53
N GLY A 169 18.97 -8.06 8.98
CA GLY A 169 19.98 -8.85 9.67
C GLY A 169 21.39 -8.46 9.21
N SER A 170 22.23 -8.08 10.16
CA SER A 170 23.60 -7.58 9.94
C SER A 170 23.65 -6.34 9.03
N GLY A 171 22.67 -5.43 9.20
CA GLY A 171 22.57 -4.21 8.40
C GLY A 171 22.13 -4.41 6.94
N GLN A 172 21.63 -5.60 6.60
CA GLN A 172 21.12 -5.94 5.27
C GLN A 172 19.65 -6.36 5.37
N VAL A 173 18.85 -6.10 4.34
CA VAL A 173 17.50 -6.66 4.27
C VAL A 173 17.62 -8.15 3.96
N ARG A 174 17.01 -8.99 4.78
CA ARG A 174 17.00 -10.45 4.64
C ARG A 174 15.73 -10.96 3.98
N PHE A 175 14.61 -10.26 4.16
CA PHE A 175 13.31 -10.72 3.68
C PHE A 175 12.34 -9.55 3.57
N PHE A 176 11.59 -9.52 2.47
CA PHE A 176 10.45 -8.64 2.28
C PHE A 176 9.16 -9.42 2.49
N ASP A 177 8.26 -8.86 3.28
CA ASP A 177 7.01 -9.50 3.67
C ASP A 177 5.84 -8.54 3.39
N PRO A 178 5.42 -8.43 2.12
CA PRO A 178 4.30 -7.58 1.75
C PRO A 178 2.99 -8.17 2.30
N HIS A 179 2.11 -7.32 2.82
CA HIS A 179 0.79 -7.73 3.31
C HIS A 179 -0.26 -7.76 2.20
N LYS A 180 0.02 -7.15 1.05
CA LYS A 180 -0.79 -7.21 -0.17
C LYS A 180 0.10 -7.39 -1.40
N LEU A 181 -0.38 -8.14 -2.39
CA LEU A 181 0.31 -8.26 -3.68
C LEU A 181 -0.18 -7.22 -4.68
N LEU A 182 0.76 -6.49 -5.29
CA LEU A 182 0.45 -5.58 -6.41
C LEU A 182 0.35 -6.31 -7.74
N ARG A 183 1.15 -7.38 -7.89
CA ARG A 183 1.23 -8.19 -9.10
C ARG A 183 0.54 -9.53 -8.87
N ARG A 184 -0.42 -9.86 -9.74
CA ARG A 184 -1.04 -11.19 -9.83
C ARG A 184 -0.53 -11.99 -11.01
N VAL A 185 -0.05 -11.32 -12.06
CA VAL A 185 0.47 -11.99 -13.26
C VAL A 185 1.98 -12.13 -13.14
N LEU A 186 2.42 -13.36 -12.91
CA LEU A 186 3.83 -13.72 -12.81
C LEU A 186 4.36 -14.05 -14.20
N PRO A 187 5.52 -13.50 -14.60
CA PRO A 187 6.19 -13.95 -15.80
C PRO A 187 6.65 -15.40 -15.63
N SER A 188 6.47 -16.22 -16.65
CA SER A 188 7.09 -17.55 -16.68
C SER A 188 8.57 -17.42 -17.05
N PRO A 189 9.45 -18.33 -16.58
CA PRO A 189 10.86 -18.34 -16.95
C PRO A 189 11.12 -18.44 -18.46
N ASP A 190 10.16 -18.97 -19.22
CA ASP A 190 10.24 -19.08 -20.68
C ASP A 190 9.94 -17.77 -21.43
N GLY A 191 9.50 -16.72 -20.74
CA GLY A 191 9.13 -15.41 -21.29
C GLY A 191 7.88 -15.42 -22.20
N MET A 192 7.40 -16.60 -22.58
CA MET A 192 6.33 -16.79 -23.56
C MET A 192 4.99 -17.11 -22.90
N SER A 193 5.01 -17.52 -21.63
CA SER A 193 3.81 -17.79 -20.85
C SER A 193 3.74 -16.90 -19.60
N TYR A 194 2.52 -16.73 -19.10
CA TYR A 194 2.26 -16.02 -17.86
C TYR A 194 1.40 -16.90 -16.96
N ARG A 195 1.68 -16.84 -15.66
CA ARG A 195 0.89 -17.52 -14.64
C ARG A 195 0.18 -16.48 -13.80
N GLU A 196 -1.14 -16.41 -13.94
CA GLU A 196 -1.98 -15.50 -13.15
C GLU A 196 -2.40 -16.18 -11.85
N ILE A 197 -2.17 -15.52 -10.71
CA ILE A 197 -2.62 -15.94 -9.39
C ILE A 197 -4.15 -15.70 -9.32
N PRO A 198 -4.97 -16.75 -9.12
CA PRO A 198 -6.40 -16.61 -8.88
C PRO A 198 -6.69 -15.73 -7.66
N GLN A 199 -7.71 -14.88 -7.74
CA GLN A 199 -8.08 -13.98 -6.64
C GLN A 199 -8.38 -14.75 -5.34
N GLU A 200 -9.02 -15.91 -5.43
CA GLU A 200 -9.35 -16.75 -4.26
C GLU A 200 -8.10 -17.19 -3.48
N LEU A 201 -6.97 -17.42 -4.17
CA LEU A 201 -5.70 -17.77 -3.53
C LEU A 201 -5.04 -16.55 -2.88
N ILE A 202 -5.20 -15.36 -3.48
CA ILE A 202 -4.73 -14.10 -2.88
C ILE A 202 -5.50 -13.84 -1.59
N ASP A 203 -6.83 -13.92 -1.63
CA ASP A 203 -7.69 -13.71 -0.46
C ASP A 203 -7.35 -14.71 0.66
N THR A 204 -7.05 -15.96 0.30
CA THR A 204 -6.59 -17.00 1.23
C THR A 204 -5.23 -16.65 1.85
N ALA A 205 -4.27 -16.21 1.05
CA ALA A 205 -2.95 -15.80 1.51
C ALA A 205 -3.02 -14.57 2.43
N GLU A 206 -3.80 -13.55 2.06
CA GLU A 206 -4.01 -12.36 2.88
C GLU A 206 -4.71 -12.70 4.20
N ALA A 207 -5.69 -13.60 4.19
CA ALA A 207 -6.35 -14.07 5.41
C ALA A 207 -5.39 -14.86 6.33
N ALA A 208 -4.54 -15.73 5.78
CA ALA A 208 -3.51 -16.43 6.55
C ALA A 208 -2.54 -15.43 7.19
N LYS A 209 -2.07 -14.45 6.40
CA LYS A 209 -1.20 -13.38 6.87
C LYS A 209 -1.80 -12.62 8.05
N ALA A 210 -3.05 -12.20 7.95
CA ALA A 210 -3.74 -11.47 9.02
C ALA A 210 -3.94 -12.33 10.28
N LYS A 211 -4.24 -13.62 10.10
CA LYS A 211 -4.58 -14.54 11.19
C LYS A 211 -3.37 -15.00 12.01
N ASP A 212 -2.30 -15.42 11.34
CA ASP A 212 -1.14 -16.06 12.01
C ASP A 212 0.23 -15.50 11.57
N GLY A 213 0.23 -14.49 10.69
CA GLY A 213 1.45 -13.83 10.24
C GLY A 213 2.20 -14.56 9.12
N THR A 214 1.67 -15.67 8.59
CA THR A 214 2.31 -16.43 7.51
C THR A 214 2.48 -15.57 6.25
N PRO A 215 3.70 -15.44 5.70
CA PRO A 215 3.93 -14.64 4.49
C PRO A 215 3.10 -15.10 3.28
N LEU A 216 2.70 -14.14 2.43
CA LEU A 216 1.81 -14.40 1.29
C LEU A 216 2.38 -15.46 0.33
N LEU A 217 3.65 -15.29 -0.10
CA LEU A 217 4.26 -16.20 -1.07
C LEU A 217 4.45 -17.62 -0.50
N ILE A 218 4.61 -17.74 0.82
CA ILE A 218 4.72 -19.05 1.47
C ILE A 218 3.35 -19.73 1.48
N THR A 219 2.29 -18.99 1.79
CA THR A 219 0.93 -19.51 1.68
C THR A 219 0.62 -19.96 0.24
N LEU A 220 1.03 -19.18 -0.77
CA LEU A 220 0.88 -19.58 -2.18
C LEU A 220 1.67 -20.85 -2.53
N ALA A 221 2.81 -21.09 -1.88
CA ALA A 221 3.58 -22.33 -2.06
C ALA A 221 2.95 -23.52 -1.34
N ASP A 222 2.43 -23.31 -0.13
CA ASP A 222 1.75 -24.35 0.65
C ASP A 222 0.43 -24.80 -0.03
N GLU A 223 -0.27 -23.87 -0.70
CA GLU A 223 -1.41 -24.16 -1.58
C GLU A 223 -1.02 -24.78 -2.94
N GLY A 224 0.28 -24.99 -3.18
CA GLY A 224 0.81 -25.65 -4.38
C GLY A 224 0.82 -24.81 -5.65
N PHE A 225 0.56 -23.50 -5.55
CA PHE A 225 0.59 -22.60 -6.70
C PHE A 225 2.03 -22.22 -7.11
N LEU A 226 2.90 -22.01 -6.11
CA LEU A 226 4.34 -21.79 -6.28
C LEU A 226 5.11 -23.00 -5.80
N LYS A 227 6.23 -23.31 -6.45
CA LYS A 227 7.23 -24.20 -5.86
C LYS A 227 8.10 -23.42 -4.86
N ARG A 228 8.74 -24.13 -3.93
CA ARG A 228 9.57 -23.49 -2.88
C ARG A 228 10.78 -22.74 -3.43
N ASP A 229 11.42 -23.25 -4.47
CA ASP A 229 12.48 -22.57 -5.22
C ASP A 229 11.97 -21.28 -5.88
N GLU A 230 10.76 -21.30 -6.46
CA GLU A 230 10.14 -20.10 -7.02
C GLU A 230 9.87 -19.03 -5.96
N VAL A 231 9.55 -19.40 -4.70
CA VAL A 231 9.37 -18.42 -3.61
C VAL A 231 10.66 -17.65 -3.36
N VAL A 232 11.81 -18.33 -3.33
CA VAL A 232 13.09 -17.68 -3.05
C VAL A 232 13.44 -16.66 -4.14
N GLU A 233 13.12 -16.95 -5.41
CA GLU A 233 13.36 -16.04 -6.54
C GLU A 233 12.35 -14.89 -6.61
N LEU A 234 11.06 -15.18 -6.39
CA LEU A 234 10.00 -14.18 -6.54
C LEU A 234 9.91 -13.23 -5.35
N LEU A 235 10.39 -13.63 -4.18
CA LEU A 235 10.24 -12.84 -2.97
C LEU A 235 10.94 -11.48 -3.02
N PRO A 236 12.22 -11.38 -3.43
CA PRO A 236 12.86 -10.09 -3.63
C PRO A 236 12.11 -9.25 -4.67
N VAL A 237 11.68 -9.84 -5.78
CA VAL A 237 11.02 -9.13 -6.88
C VAL A 237 9.69 -8.51 -6.40
N LEU A 238 8.78 -9.32 -5.87
CA LEU A 238 7.46 -8.86 -5.44
C LEU A 238 7.53 -7.96 -4.20
N GLY A 239 8.46 -8.26 -3.29
CA GLY A 239 8.71 -7.45 -2.10
C GLY A 239 9.25 -6.05 -2.43
N LEU A 240 10.23 -5.97 -3.35
CA LEU A 240 10.77 -4.71 -3.82
C LEU A 240 9.75 -3.91 -4.62
N GLU A 241 8.90 -4.55 -5.43
CA GLU A 241 7.80 -3.86 -6.12
C GLU A 241 6.90 -3.10 -5.13
N VAL A 242 6.49 -3.77 -4.04
CA VAL A 242 5.68 -3.12 -3.00
C VAL A 242 6.50 -2.05 -2.28
N PHE A 243 7.74 -2.34 -1.88
CA PHE A 243 8.60 -1.37 -1.21
C PHE A 243 8.82 -0.09 -2.03
N TYR A 244 9.03 -0.20 -3.34
CA TYR A 244 9.20 0.95 -4.22
C TYR A 244 7.92 1.74 -4.44
N GLU A 245 6.75 1.09 -4.40
CA GLU A 245 5.48 1.80 -4.37
C GLU A 245 5.36 2.68 -3.11
N PHE A 246 5.80 2.18 -1.96
CA PHE A 246 5.84 2.96 -0.72
C PHE A 246 6.75 4.19 -0.81
N LEU A 247 7.89 4.08 -1.50
CA LEU A 247 8.81 5.21 -1.71
C LEU A 247 8.29 6.21 -2.76
N ALA A 248 7.69 5.73 -3.84
CA ALA A 248 7.29 6.57 -4.97
C ALA A 248 5.99 7.36 -4.71
N GLN A 249 5.04 6.78 -3.98
CA GLN A 249 3.76 7.44 -3.77
C GLN A 249 3.85 8.51 -2.68
N GLN A 250 3.32 9.71 -2.95
CA GLN A 250 3.18 10.74 -1.92
C GLN A 250 2.11 10.38 -0.89
N GLY A 251 2.31 10.78 0.36
CA GLY A 251 1.34 10.57 1.45
C GLY A 251 2.01 10.21 2.77
N ALA A 252 1.28 10.47 3.86
CA ALA A 252 1.78 10.18 5.20
C ALA A 252 1.99 8.67 5.38
N CYS A 253 3.23 8.27 5.58
CA CYS A 253 3.63 6.90 5.86
C CYS A 253 4.08 6.81 7.32
N THR A 254 3.72 5.73 8.01
CA THR A 254 4.18 5.42 9.36
C THR A 254 5.11 4.23 9.33
N PHE A 255 6.15 4.25 10.16
CA PHE A 255 7.05 3.13 10.30
C PHE A 255 7.24 2.77 11.77
N PHE A 256 7.57 1.51 12.02
CA PHE A 256 7.96 1.03 13.33
C PHE A 256 9.04 -0.03 13.21
N TYR A 257 9.98 -0.01 14.13
CA TYR A 257 11.08 -0.95 14.19
C TYR A 257 11.03 -1.71 15.51
N ARG A 258 11.05 -3.03 15.43
CA ARG A 258 11.19 -3.93 16.58
C ARG A 258 12.48 -4.74 16.47
N LYS A 259 13.23 -4.81 17.56
CA LYS A 259 14.36 -5.74 17.66
C LYS A 259 13.81 -7.16 17.76
N VAL A 260 14.22 -8.02 16.83
CA VAL A 260 13.79 -9.41 16.80
C VAL A 260 14.91 -10.26 17.42
N ARG A 261 14.61 -10.94 18.52
CA ARG A 261 15.61 -11.79 19.21
C ARG A 261 15.90 -13.09 18.49
N THR A 262 14.91 -13.61 17.78
CA THR A 262 14.98 -14.88 17.05
C THR A 262 14.40 -14.67 15.67
N THR A 263 15.25 -14.80 14.66
CA THR A 263 14.85 -14.73 13.26
C THR A 263 13.73 -15.74 12.99
N PRO A 264 12.58 -15.32 12.42
CA PRO A 264 11.51 -16.26 12.10
C PRO A 264 11.99 -17.34 11.13
N GLU A 265 11.42 -18.54 11.25
CA GLU A 265 11.85 -19.70 10.46
C GLU A 265 11.77 -19.45 8.95
N PHE A 266 10.73 -18.74 8.50
CA PHE A 266 10.61 -18.37 7.10
C PHE A 266 11.72 -17.44 6.60
N VAL A 267 12.22 -16.53 7.44
CA VAL A 267 13.35 -15.66 7.07
C VAL A 267 14.63 -16.48 6.98
N ALA A 268 14.81 -17.47 7.86
CA ALA A 268 15.96 -18.37 7.79
C ALA A 268 15.92 -19.29 6.55
N ASN A 269 14.72 -19.75 6.16
CA ASN A 269 14.55 -20.71 5.06
C ASN A 269 14.50 -20.06 3.67
N PHE A 270 13.95 -18.86 3.56
CA PHE A 270 13.68 -18.19 2.28
C PHE A 270 14.37 -16.83 2.14
N GLY A 271 14.97 -16.31 3.21
CA GLY A 271 15.60 -14.99 3.19
C GLY A 271 16.91 -14.98 2.40
N ARG A 272 17.16 -13.85 1.71
CA ARG A 272 18.41 -13.56 1.00
C ARG A 272 18.96 -12.23 1.49
N ALA A 273 20.28 -12.18 1.68
CA ALA A 273 20.94 -10.96 2.11
C ALA A 273 21.00 -9.94 0.97
N MET A 274 20.33 -8.81 1.16
CA MET A 274 20.26 -7.73 0.17
C MET A 274 20.86 -6.46 0.78
N PRO A 275 21.94 -5.93 0.17
CA PRO A 275 22.51 -4.67 0.62
C PRO A 275 21.49 -3.53 0.48
N ILE A 276 21.43 -2.66 1.49
CA ILE A 276 20.46 -1.55 1.53
C ILE A 276 20.76 -0.50 0.45
N THR A 277 22.03 -0.19 0.20
CA THR A 277 22.40 0.88 -0.74
C THR A 277 21.86 0.66 -2.16
N PRO A 278 22.05 -0.50 -2.83
CA PRO A 278 21.44 -0.77 -4.13
C PRO A 278 19.91 -0.67 -4.11
N ILE A 279 19.25 -1.18 -3.04
CA ILE A 279 17.79 -1.09 -2.90
C ILE A 279 17.35 0.38 -2.92
N LEU A 280 18.00 1.23 -2.13
CA LEU A 280 17.64 2.65 -2.03
C LEU A 280 17.94 3.42 -3.32
N LEU A 281 19.04 3.12 -4.01
CA LEU A 281 19.38 3.76 -5.27
C LEU A 281 18.36 3.44 -6.36
N GLU A 282 17.98 2.17 -6.50
CA GLU A 282 16.91 1.76 -7.44
C GLU A 282 15.55 2.34 -7.03
N GLY A 283 15.27 2.44 -5.72
CA GLY A 283 14.07 3.10 -5.21
C GLY A 283 13.99 4.58 -5.60
N SER A 284 15.09 5.31 -5.45
CA SER A 284 15.19 6.72 -5.88
C SER A 284 14.98 6.86 -7.37
N LYS A 285 15.63 6.01 -8.18
CA LYS A 285 15.45 5.99 -9.63
C LYS A 285 13.98 5.77 -10.01
N ARG A 286 13.32 4.78 -9.40
CA ARG A 286 11.90 4.51 -9.67
C ARG A 286 10.98 5.64 -9.24
N ALA A 287 11.29 6.35 -8.17
CA ALA A 287 10.54 7.54 -7.76
C ALA A 287 10.68 8.65 -8.82
N ASP A 288 11.88 8.87 -9.36
CA ASP A 288 12.12 9.83 -10.43
C ASP A 288 11.42 9.42 -11.74
N ASP A 289 11.53 8.15 -12.13
CA ASP A 289 10.83 7.59 -13.30
C ASP A 289 9.31 7.76 -13.14
N TRP A 290 8.77 7.46 -11.96
CA TRP A 290 7.36 7.65 -11.65
C TRP A 290 6.94 9.12 -11.80
N ALA A 291 7.73 10.05 -11.25
CA ALA A 291 7.48 11.47 -11.39
C ALA A 291 7.50 11.94 -12.85
N ALA A 292 8.42 11.42 -13.68
CA ALA A 292 8.49 11.71 -15.11
C ALA A 292 7.28 11.13 -15.86
N MET A 293 6.88 9.89 -15.59
CA MET A 293 5.71 9.27 -16.22
C MET A 293 4.40 10.00 -15.86
N CYS A 294 4.27 10.48 -14.61
CA CYS A 294 3.15 11.30 -14.17
C CYS A 294 3.09 12.69 -14.86
N GLN A 295 4.17 13.17 -15.49
CA GLN A 295 4.09 14.37 -16.33
C GLN A 295 3.38 14.11 -17.67
N VAL A 296 3.44 12.88 -18.17
CA VAL A 296 2.81 12.46 -19.43
C VAL A 296 1.35 12.05 -19.22
N PHE A 297 1.07 11.37 -18.10
CA PHE A 297 -0.26 10.92 -17.70
C PHE A 297 -0.54 11.26 -16.22
N PRO A 298 -0.92 12.50 -15.89
CA PRO A 298 -1.01 12.96 -14.50
C PRO A 298 -2.15 12.34 -13.70
N ASP A 299 -3.23 11.95 -14.35
CA ASP A 299 -4.42 11.40 -13.68
C ASP A 299 -4.59 9.89 -14.01
N PRO A 300 -4.37 8.98 -13.02
CA PRO A 300 -4.52 7.54 -13.21
C PRO A 300 -5.98 7.08 -13.34
N ASP A 301 -6.95 7.97 -13.06
CA ASP A 301 -8.39 7.71 -13.19
C ASP A 301 -9.00 8.32 -14.46
N ARG A 302 -8.16 8.92 -15.32
CA ARG A 302 -8.62 9.41 -16.62
C ARG A 302 -8.55 8.31 -17.70
N PRO A 303 -9.59 8.14 -18.53
CA PRO A 303 -9.57 7.13 -19.59
C PRO A 303 -8.50 7.38 -20.66
N LEU A 304 -7.84 6.31 -21.09
CA LEU A 304 -6.84 6.34 -22.16
C LEU A 304 -7.49 6.33 -23.53
N ARG A 305 -6.90 7.08 -24.48
CA ARG A 305 -7.38 7.16 -25.87
C ARG A 305 -6.31 6.65 -26.82
N ALA A 306 -6.71 5.70 -27.67
CA ALA A 306 -5.90 5.26 -28.80
C ALA A 306 -6.05 6.24 -29.97
N VAL A 307 -4.99 6.37 -30.76
CA VAL A 307 -5.04 7.16 -32.00
C VAL A 307 -5.88 6.45 -33.07
N PRO A 308 -6.49 7.19 -34.04
CA PRO A 308 -7.33 6.58 -35.07
C PRO A 308 -6.64 5.53 -35.95
N ASP A 309 -5.31 5.63 -36.12
CA ASP A 309 -4.48 4.74 -36.94
C ASP A 309 -3.75 3.67 -36.10
N LEU A 310 -4.25 3.35 -34.90
CA LEU A 310 -3.66 2.39 -33.95
C LEU A 310 -3.11 1.12 -34.63
N PHE A 311 -3.95 0.42 -35.40
CA PHE A 311 -3.57 -0.84 -36.04
C PHE A 311 -2.41 -0.71 -37.03
N ALA A 312 -2.30 0.43 -37.71
CA ALA A 312 -1.19 0.67 -38.62
C ALA A 312 0.12 0.92 -37.88
N ARG A 313 0.06 1.60 -36.71
CA ARG A 313 1.23 1.90 -35.89
C ARG A 313 1.78 0.67 -35.16
N ILE A 314 0.89 -0.18 -34.65
CA ILE A 314 1.30 -1.40 -33.93
C ILE A 314 1.88 -2.48 -34.85
N ALA A 315 1.58 -2.44 -36.16
CA ALA A 315 2.00 -3.48 -37.11
C ALA A 315 3.52 -3.61 -37.26
N GLY A 316 4.29 -2.58 -36.89
CA GLY A 316 5.76 -2.58 -36.90
C GLY A 316 6.41 -2.74 -35.52
N MET A 317 5.63 -2.94 -34.46
CA MET A 317 6.14 -3.03 -33.10
C MET A 317 6.33 -4.48 -32.68
N ASP A 318 7.38 -4.76 -31.92
CA ASP A 318 7.52 -6.03 -31.23
C ASP A 318 6.68 -5.99 -29.95
N LEU A 319 5.53 -6.66 -29.99
CA LEU A 319 4.55 -6.65 -28.90
C LEU A 319 4.43 -8.03 -28.29
N GLY A 320 4.76 -8.12 -27.00
CA GLY A 320 4.49 -9.30 -26.20
C GLY A 320 2.98 -9.52 -25.96
N VAL A 321 2.62 -10.68 -25.41
CA VAL A 321 1.21 -11.03 -25.15
C VAL A 321 0.53 -10.05 -24.18
N THR A 322 1.27 -9.59 -23.15
CA THR A 322 0.74 -8.60 -22.19
C THR A 322 0.50 -7.24 -22.84
N ASP A 323 1.36 -6.86 -23.78
CA ASP A 323 1.29 -5.60 -24.53
C ASP A 323 0.09 -5.60 -25.48
N ILE A 324 -0.11 -6.70 -26.21
CA ILE A 324 -1.30 -6.90 -27.06
C ILE A 324 -2.58 -6.83 -26.22
N LYS A 325 -2.61 -7.52 -25.07
CA LYS A 325 -3.77 -7.52 -24.16
C LYS A 325 -4.04 -6.10 -23.64
N LEU A 326 -3.02 -5.37 -23.22
CA LEU A 326 -3.14 -3.99 -22.74
C LEU A 326 -3.75 -3.10 -23.84
N LEU A 327 -3.16 -3.10 -25.03
CA LEU A 327 -3.63 -2.27 -26.15
C LEU A 327 -5.07 -2.61 -26.58
N ALA A 328 -5.44 -3.90 -26.57
CA ALA A 328 -6.80 -4.33 -26.87
C ALA A 328 -7.83 -3.86 -25.83
N MET A 329 -7.39 -3.57 -24.60
CA MET A 329 -8.24 -3.01 -23.54
C MET A 329 -8.34 -1.48 -23.60
N ILE A 330 -7.55 -0.78 -24.42
CA ILE A 330 -7.66 0.68 -24.56
C ILE A 330 -8.77 1.01 -25.56
N ASN A 331 -9.96 1.30 -25.03
CA ASN A 331 -11.18 1.58 -25.79
C ASN A 331 -11.74 2.99 -25.59
N GLY A 332 -11.01 3.89 -24.90
CA GLY A 332 -11.51 5.22 -24.54
C GLY A 332 -12.27 5.30 -23.22
N GLU A 333 -12.54 4.17 -22.56
CA GLU A 333 -13.28 4.11 -21.28
C GLU A 333 -12.40 3.63 -20.12
N ASN A 334 -11.42 2.77 -20.41
CA ASN A 334 -10.54 2.20 -19.39
C ASN A 334 -9.44 3.18 -18.95
N THR A 335 -9.29 3.31 -17.64
CA THR A 335 -8.28 4.15 -16.97
C THR A 335 -7.02 3.32 -16.63
N PRO A 336 -5.84 3.95 -16.42
CA PRO A 336 -4.65 3.25 -15.94
C PRO A 336 -4.90 2.39 -14.68
N ASN A 337 -5.65 2.93 -13.70
CA ASN A 337 -6.03 2.19 -12.50
C ASN A 337 -6.94 0.99 -12.78
N HIS A 338 -7.83 1.10 -13.77
CA HIS A 338 -8.66 -0.02 -14.19
C HIS A 338 -7.81 -1.10 -14.88
N LEU A 339 -6.91 -0.70 -15.78
CA LEU A 339 -6.02 -1.61 -16.51
C LEU A 339 -5.09 -2.36 -15.55
N ALA A 340 -4.48 -1.68 -14.57
CA ALA A 340 -3.63 -2.32 -13.57
C ALA A 340 -4.37 -3.46 -12.84
N ARG A 341 -5.59 -3.18 -12.37
CA ARG A 341 -6.46 -4.17 -11.69
C ARG A 341 -6.89 -5.30 -12.61
N ALA A 342 -7.33 -5.00 -13.83
CA ALA A 342 -7.84 -5.98 -14.76
C ALA A 342 -6.74 -6.88 -15.35
N MET A 343 -5.52 -6.36 -15.47
CA MET A 343 -4.35 -7.11 -15.92
C MET A 343 -3.59 -7.78 -14.77
N GLY A 344 -3.88 -7.44 -13.51
CA GLY A 344 -3.12 -7.95 -12.37
C GLY A 344 -1.64 -7.52 -12.41
N LEU A 345 -1.36 -6.31 -12.88
CA LEU A 345 -0.01 -5.75 -12.98
C LEU A 345 0.11 -4.50 -12.09
N PRO A 346 1.30 -4.20 -11.54
CA PRO A 346 1.52 -2.96 -10.81
C PRO A 346 1.23 -1.73 -11.67
N LEU A 347 0.73 -0.66 -11.04
CA LEU A 347 0.40 0.58 -11.75
C LEU A 347 1.63 1.18 -12.46
N PHE A 348 2.79 1.13 -11.81
CA PHE A 348 4.07 1.54 -12.39
C PHE A 348 4.36 0.83 -13.74
N ASP A 349 4.10 -0.47 -13.80
CA ASP A 349 4.30 -1.31 -14.99
C ASP A 349 3.32 -0.97 -16.12
N ILE A 350 2.10 -0.53 -15.79
CA ILE A 350 1.13 -0.01 -16.75
C ILE A 350 1.60 1.34 -17.28
N TYR A 351 2.02 2.25 -16.39
CA TYR A 351 2.52 3.58 -16.73
C TYR A 351 3.72 3.50 -17.68
N ARG A 352 4.71 2.65 -17.39
CA ARG A 352 5.88 2.45 -18.25
C ARG A 352 5.48 2.06 -19.68
N ARG A 353 4.48 1.19 -19.82
CA ARG A 353 3.97 0.76 -21.14
C ARG A 353 3.20 1.85 -21.86
N ILE A 354 2.26 2.54 -21.19
CA ILE A 354 1.44 3.58 -21.84
C ILE A 354 2.29 4.79 -22.24
N VAL A 355 3.32 5.14 -21.46
CA VAL A 355 4.28 6.20 -21.79
C VAL A 355 5.11 5.82 -23.02
N ARG A 356 5.58 4.57 -23.10
CA ARG A 356 6.22 4.03 -24.31
C ARG A 356 5.29 4.11 -25.52
N TYR A 357 4.03 3.68 -25.38
CA TYR A 357 3.06 3.76 -26.48
C TYR A 357 2.72 5.19 -26.89
N ALA A 358 2.69 6.15 -25.95
CA ALA A 358 2.54 7.56 -26.27
C ALA A 358 3.75 8.08 -27.07
N ARG A 359 4.97 7.70 -26.69
CA ARG A 359 6.20 8.02 -27.42
C ARG A 359 6.17 7.49 -28.86
N ASP A 360 5.69 6.26 -29.05
CA ASP A 360 5.55 5.62 -30.37
C ASP A 360 4.34 6.17 -31.16
N GLY A 361 3.58 7.11 -30.58
CA GLY A 361 2.41 7.73 -31.17
C GLY A 361 1.20 6.80 -31.29
N VAL A 362 1.16 5.71 -30.52
CA VAL A 362 0.08 4.73 -30.45
C VAL A 362 -1.06 5.21 -29.54
N LEU A 363 -0.74 6.02 -28.53
CA LEU A 363 -1.70 6.62 -27.60
C LEU A 363 -1.65 8.15 -27.64
N GLU A 364 -2.80 8.78 -27.40
CA GLU A 364 -2.88 10.22 -27.15
C GLU A 364 -2.35 10.51 -25.74
N ALA A 365 -1.28 11.32 -25.65
CA ALA A 365 -0.77 11.74 -24.35
C ALA A 365 -1.72 12.74 -23.69
N ASP A 366 -2.01 12.55 -22.41
CA ASP A 366 -2.83 13.47 -21.65
C ASP A 366 -1.96 14.53 -20.96
N LEU A 367 -1.48 15.48 -21.75
CA LEU A 367 -0.58 16.51 -21.25
C LEU A 367 -1.23 17.45 -20.24
N GLY A 368 -2.56 17.42 -20.01
CA GLY A 368 -3.21 18.38 -19.11
C GLY A 368 -2.98 19.85 -19.47
N GLY A 369 -2.61 20.13 -20.73
CA GLY A 369 -2.16 21.46 -21.20
C GLY A 369 -0.64 21.69 -21.21
N ALA A 370 0.17 20.71 -20.80
CA ALA A 370 1.63 20.74 -20.90
C ALA A 370 2.12 20.76 -22.36
N SER A 371 3.26 21.39 -22.59
CA SER A 371 3.91 21.49 -23.90
C SER A 371 4.57 20.16 -24.30
N MET A 372 4.72 19.94 -25.62
CA MET A 372 5.53 18.85 -26.18
C MET A 372 6.96 18.83 -25.61
N GLU A 373 7.49 19.99 -25.21
CA GLU A 373 8.79 20.15 -24.55
C GLU A 373 8.85 19.43 -23.18
N ILE A 374 7.75 19.40 -22.42
CA ILE A 374 7.69 18.68 -21.13
C ILE A 374 7.74 17.17 -21.38
N MET A 375 7.06 16.71 -22.43
CA MET A 375 7.08 15.31 -22.83
C MET A 375 8.49 14.88 -23.27
N GLU A 376 9.15 15.67 -24.11
CA GLU A 376 10.53 15.40 -24.54
C GLU A 376 11.50 15.35 -23.35
N ARG A 377 11.33 16.25 -22.37
CA ARG A 377 12.13 16.24 -21.15
C ARG A 377 11.86 15.00 -20.30
N ALA A 378 10.60 14.59 -20.14
CA ALA A 378 10.24 13.39 -19.40
C ALA A 378 10.85 12.14 -20.05
N PHE A 379 10.78 12.02 -21.39
CA PHE A 379 11.43 10.92 -22.11
C PHE A 379 12.95 10.96 -21.98
N ALA A 380 13.58 12.12 -22.08
CA ALA A 380 15.02 12.25 -21.90
C ALA A 380 15.48 11.84 -20.50
N THR A 381 14.69 12.12 -19.46
CA THR A 381 14.95 11.65 -18.09
C THR A 381 14.88 10.12 -18.00
N LEU A 382 13.83 9.50 -18.56
CA LEU A 382 13.71 8.05 -18.57
C LEU A 382 14.86 7.37 -19.34
N ASP A 383 15.23 7.89 -20.51
CA ASP A 383 16.33 7.36 -21.33
C ASP A 383 17.68 7.46 -20.58
N ALA A 384 17.94 8.58 -19.91
CA ALA A 384 19.17 8.77 -19.12
C ALA A 384 19.26 7.79 -17.94
N ASN A 385 18.12 7.54 -17.27
CA ASN A 385 18.00 6.61 -16.15
C ASN A 385 18.21 5.15 -16.60
N GLU A 386 17.72 4.77 -17.79
CA GLU A 386 17.98 3.47 -18.40
C GLU A 386 19.46 3.28 -18.77
N GLU A 387 20.09 4.29 -19.40
CA GLU A 387 21.49 4.23 -19.80
C GLU A 387 22.43 4.15 -18.59
N GLU A 388 22.17 4.91 -17.51
CA GLU A 388 22.96 4.87 -16.29
C GLU A 388 22.91 3.47 -15.64
N LEU A 389 21.74 2.85 -15.58
CA LEU A 389 21.58 1.49 -15.06
C LEU A 389 22.36 0.48 -15.90
N ALA A 390 22.23 0.54 -17.24
CA ALA A 390 22.94 -0.36 -18.14
C ALA A 390 24.47 -0.23 -17.99
N ARG A 391 24.98 1.00 -17.86
CA ARG A 391 26.41 1.24 -17.61
C ARG A 391 26.86 0.68 -16.26
N ARG A 392 26.06 0.80 -15.21
CA ARG A 392 26.41 0.27 -13.87
C ARG A 392 26.44 -1.25 -13.84
N ILE A 393 25.44 -1.92 -14.39
CA ILE A 393 25.41 -3.39 -14.52
C ILE A 393 26.67 -3.87 -15.27
N ALA A 394 27.03 -3.19 -16.36
CA ALA A 394 28.25 -3.51 -17.11
C ALA A 394 29.54 -3.30 -16.30
N LEU A 395 29.58 -2.28 -15.44
CA LEU A 395 30.76 -1.92 -14.64
C LEU A 395 30.93 -2.84 -13.42
N GLU A 396 29.84 -3.22 -12.76
CA GLU A 396 29.85 -4.21 -11.67
C GLU A 396 30.15 -5.62 -12.18
N GLY A 397 29.63 -6.00 -13.35
CA GLY A 397 30.02 -7.25 -14.01
C GLY A 397 31.50 -7.28 -14.41
N ALA A 398 32.11 -6.13 -14.69
CA ALA A 398 33.53 -6.01 -15.04
C ALA A 398 34.47 -5.90 -13.82
N LEU A 399 33.97 -5.40 -12.68
CA LEU A 399 34.73 -5.22 -11.44
C LEU A 399 34.52 -6.33 -10.41
N GLY A 400 33.88 -7.44 -10.77
CA GLY A 400 33.75 -8.61 -9.90
C GLY A 400 35.11 -9.17 -9.46
N GLU A 401 35.64 -8.65 -8.35
CA GLU A 401 36.77 -9.23 -7.64
C GLU A 401 36.37 -10.59 -7.04
N PRO A 402 37.31 -11.56 -6.99
CA PRO A 402 37.07 -12.88 -6.43
C PRO A 402 36.93 -12.77 -4.90
N VAL A 403 35.70 -12.72 -4.41
CA VAL A 403 35.44 -12.83 -2.97
C VAL A 403 35.43 -14.31 -2.60
N GLY A 404 36.60 -14.77 -2.12
CA GLY A 404 36.78 -15.86 -1.16
C GLY A 404 36.19 -17.23 -1.52
N GLU A 405 37.05 -18.25 -1.57
CA GLU A 405 36.70 -19.67 -1.54
C GLU A 405 35.80 -19.99 -0.33
N GLY A 406 34.50 -19.79 -0.50
CA GLY A 406 33.43 -20.44 0.22
C GLY A 406 32.47 -20.89 -0.86
N GLU A 407 32.46 -22.19 -1.12
CA GLU A 407 31.62 -22.85 -2.12
C GLU A 407 30.15 -22.56 -1.84
N ASP A 408 29.64 -21.45 -2.36
CA ASP A 408 28.23 -21.25 -2.62
C ASP A 408 28.16 -20.36 -3.88
N GLU A 409 27.90 -21.00 -5.03
CA GLU A 409 27.70 -20.35 -6.32
C GLU A 409 26.37 -19.57 -6.29
N GLY A 410 26.35 -18.47 -5.54
CA GLY A 410 25.25 -17.51 -5.52
C GLY A 410 25.34 -16.61 -6.74
N GLU A 411 24.38 -16.74 -7.65
CA GLU A 411 24.15 -15.81 -8.76
C GLU A 411 24.06 -14.36 -8.23
N SER A 412 24.71 -13.41 -8.88
CA SER A 412 24.75 -12.01 -8.43
C SER A 412 23.33 -11.43 -8.35
N PHE A 413 23.00 -10.75 -7.25
CA PHE A 413 21.72 -10.07 -7.05
C PHE A 413 21.37 -9.12 -8.21
N LEU A 414 22.39 -8.52 -8.82
CA LEU A 414 22.24 -7.63 -9.97
C LEU A 414 21.98 -8.40 -11.26
N ASP A 415 22.52 -9.61 -11.43
CA ASP A 415 22.18 -10.48 -12.57
C ASP A 415 20.73 -10.97 -12.47
N MET A 416 20.22 -11.16 -11.26
CA MET A 416 18.81 -11.51 -11.00
C MET A 416 17.86 -10.35 -11.35
N LEU A 417 18.22 -9.11 -10.97
CA LEU A 417 17.49 -7.89 -11.36
C LEU A 417 17.62 -7.62 -12.87
N ALA A 418 18.81 -7.77 -13.42
CA ALA A 418 19.09 -7.57 -14.83
C ALA A 418 18.37 -8.62 -15.70
N ARG A 419 18.25 -9.88 -15.30
CA ARG A 419 17.44 -10.88 -16.02
C ARG A 419 15.95 -10.58 -15.96
N ALA A 420 15.45 -10.02 -14.84
CA ALA A 420 14.05 -9.60 -14.75
C ALA A 420 13.71 -8.47 -15.74
N ASP A 421 14.68 -7.60 -16.06
CA ASP A 421 14.53 -6.53 -17.06
C ASP A 421 14.99 -6.92 -18.49
N LEU A 422 16.00 -7.79 -18.65
CA LEU A 422 16.57 -8.21 -19.95
C LEU A 422 15.72 -9.27 -20.67
N ASN A 423 14.92 -10.06 -19.95
CA ASN A 423 13.90 -10.92 -20.57
C ASN A 423 12.65 -10.13 -21.04
N ARG A 424 12.73 -8.79 -21.11
CA ARG A 424 11.69 -7.90 -21.65
C ARG A 424 12.15 -7.11 -22.91
N ALA A 425 13.26 -7.51 -23.55
CA ALA A 425 13.79 -6.91 -24.77
C ALA A 425 13.50 -7.77 -26.01
#